data_AF-A0A6L3A133-F1
#
_entry.id   AF-A0A6L3A133-F1
#
_cell.length_a   1.000
_cell.length_b   1.000
_cell.length_c   1.000
_cell.angle_alpha   90.00
_cell.angle_beta   90.00
_cell.angle_gamma   90.00
#
_symmetry.space_group_name_H-M   'P 1'
#
loop_
_entity.id
_entity.type
_entity.pdbx_description
1 polymer ?
#
loop_
_entity_poly.entity_id
_entity_poly.type
_entity_poly.pdbx_seq_one_letter_code
_entity_poly.pdbx_strand_id
1 'polypeptide(L)'
;MTRTEKRLLTVALSACTALATSASPAQEPLPRKVELSFNRFYDFEQLTEALNDLVRAYPNLLTIRSIGKSTQGRDIWLVTINNPATGEDRDKPAMYIDGNVHGNEVQASEVCLYTIWYLTKSYGVVDKLTRLVDERAFYIVPSVNPDGRAYWFREPNTSSSARSGMKPTDDDFDGLYDEDGPDDLDGDGHITTMWKADPNGRWRRSPRDPRIFERVAADEKGEYTMLGEEGIDNDGDGRLNEDDPGGYDMNRNWPSGWQPNHVQYGAGEYPFSYPEPAAIGAFILDHPNIAAVQSYHNAGGMMLRGPGVESRESFYPREDLAVYDEIGQTGERILPFYRYLVIWKDLYEVHGGFVNWTAEGLGIFSFTNELWNADQYFQGKEGDWQRRDARMRFGDLLEFEHHFVSYKPHQHPFYGEVLIGGWTKFASRVPPVFMLDELCHRNFAFTMYHADQMPKLSFSRVRVKSLVPATWEVTVEVTNERLIPTVSGVAAQKRIGARDAVALTPTSDTNPAEAPRVVASGTVGGWFDAAMSPTEHQPHRIWVDRGVAGRGQRLFRWIISGEGEVEITYRSQKAGVIRRTVALVEQDTP
;
A
#
# COMPACT_ATOMS: atom_id res chain seq x y z
N MET A 1 -37.86 75.54 58.43
CA MET A 1 -37.22 75.20 59.72
C MET A 1 -37.95 73.95 60.22
N THR A 2 -37.39 72.75 60.40
CA THR A 2 -36.04 72.29 60.73
C THR A 2 -35.83 70.85 60.23
N ARG A 3 -34.58 70.53 59.88
CA ARG A 3 -34.01 69.19 59.62
C ARG A 3 -34.05 68.33 60.88
N THR A 4 -34.25 67.01 60.77
CA THR A 4 -33.34 66.03 61.42
C THR A 4 -33.45 64.64 60.76
N GLU A 5 -32.28 64.06 60.48
CA GLU A 5 -32.03 62.80 59.80
C GLU A 5 -32.24 61.58 60.70
N LYS A 6 -32.58 60.42 60.12
CA LYS A 6 -32.04 59.12 60.55
C LYS A 6 -31.93 58.17 59.35
N ARG A 7 -30.74 57.59 59.24
CA ARG A 7 -30.13 56.89 58.10
C ARG A 7 -30.81 55.55 57.76
N LEU A 8 -30.99 55.28 56.46
CA LEU A 8 -31.17 53.94 55.92
C LEU A 8 -29.84 53.18 55.93
N LEU A 9 -29.84 51.96 56.47
CA LEU A 9 -28.86 50.92 56.18
C LEU A 9 -29.38 50.14 54.97
N THR A 10 -28.77 50.33 53.80
CA THR A 10 -28.99 49.46 52.65
C THR A 10 -27.80 48.50 52.55
N VAL A 11 -28.06 47.22 52.81
CA VAL A 11 -27.10 46.12 52.61
C VAL A 11 -26.80 46.03 51.12
N ALA A 12 -25.55 46.31 50.73
CA ALA A 12 -25.07 46.07 49.38
C ALA A 12 -24.93 44.55 49.18
N LEU A 13 -25.83 43.96 48.38
CA LEU A 13 -25.62 42.63 47.80
C LEU A 13 -24.45 42.74 46.82
N SER A 14 -23.28 42.23 47.21
CA SER A 14 -22.19 41.98 46.27
C SER A 14 -22.65 40.91 45.28
N ALA A 15 -22.93 41.34 44.05
CA ALA A 15 -23.07 40.45 42.91
C ALA A 15 -21.72 39.77 42.66
N CYS A 16 -21.57 38.53 43.14
CA CYS A 16 -20.54 37.63 42.64
C CYS A 16 -20.88 37.30 41.19
N THR A 17 -20.33 38.08 40.25
CA THR A 17 -20.14 37.63 38.89
C THR A 17 -19.24 36.41 38.93
N ALA A 18 -19.84 35.23 38.88
CA ALA A 18 -19.15 34.01 38.53
C ALA A 18 -18.56 34.23 37.13
N LEU A 19 -17.27 34.57 37.09
CA LEU A 19 -16.47 34.47 35.88
C LEU A 19 -16.55 33.00 35.47
N ALA A 20 -17.41 32.70 34.50
CA ALA A 20 -17.36 31.43 33.79
C ALA A 20 -15.97 31.37 33.16
N THR A 21 -15.05 30.67 33.82
CA THR A 21 -13.79 30.29 33.22
C THR A 21 -14.17 29.40 32.04
N SER A 22 -14.15 29.95 30.83
CA SER A 22 -14.13 29.16 29.62
C SER A 22 -12.85 28.33 29.69
N ALA A 23 -12.93 27.11 30.22
CA ALA A 23 -11.86 26.15 30.05
C ALA A 23 -11.68 26.02 28.54
N SER A 24 -10.55 26.50 28.01
CA SER A 24 -10.20 26.21 26.63
C SER A 24 -10.21 24.70 26.48
N PRO A 25 -11.01 24.14 25.55
CA PRO A 25 -11.04 22.70 25.37
C PRO A 25 -9.63 22.22 25.04
N ALA A 26 -9.22 21.10 25.64
CA ALA A 26 -8.00 20.43 25.21
C ALA A 26 -8.11 20.08 23.72
N GLN A 27 -6.97 19.85 23.07
CA GLN A 27 -6.99 19.37 21.70
C GLN A 27 -7.54 17.93 21.68
N GLU A 28 -8.79 17.79 21.27
CA GLU A 28 -9.43 16.48 21.10
C GLU A 28 -8.96 15.79 19.82
N PRO A 29 -8.83 14.45 19.82
CA PRO A 29 -8.61 13.71 18.58
C PRO A 29 -9.85 13.80 17.67
N LEU A 30 -9.67 13.44 16.39
CA LEU A 30 -10.82 13.31 15.48
C LEU A 30 -11.86 12.34 16.06
N PRO A 31 -13.17 12.68 16.00
CA PRO A 31 -14.24 11.79 16.45
C PRO A 31 -14.15 10.44 15.75
N ARG A 32 -14.27 9.36 16.52
CA ARG A 32 -14.18 7.98 16.02
C ARG A 32 -15.18 7.09 16.72
N LYS A 33 -15.74 6.14 15.98
CA LYS A 33 -16.71 5.16 16.52
C LYS A 33 -16.04 3.88 17.01
N VAL A 34 -14.83 3.59 16.51
CA VAL A 34 -14.02 2.43 16.90
C VAL A 34 -12.69 2.95 17.44
N GLU A 35 -12.36 2.51 18.65
CA GLU A 35 -11.10 2.81 19.32
C GLU A 35 -10.08 1.73 18.94
N LEU A 36 -9.07 2.10 18.15
CA LEU A 36 -7.93 1.26 17.83
C LEU A 36 -6.65 1.94 18.32
N SER A 37 -5.72 1.14 18.83
CA SER A 37 -4.41 1.61 19.26
C SER A 37 -3.32 1.14 18.31
N PHE A 38 -2.41 2.05 17.94
CA PHE A 38 -1.25 1.78 17.09
C PHE A 38 0.04 1.82 17.92
N ASN A 39 -0.02 1.16 19.07
CA ASN A 39 1.06 0.96 20.03
C ASN A 39 1.22 -0.53 20.41
N ARG A 40 0.74 -1.41 19.51
CA ARG A 40 0.82 -2.87 19.58
C ARG A 40 0.57 -3.42 18.17
N PHE A 41 0.86 -4.70 17.98
CA PHE A 41 0.43 -5.45 16.81
C PHE A 41 -0.82 -6.28 17.12
N TYR A 42 -1.65 -6.54 16.11
CA TYR A 42 -2.87 -7.35 16.24
C TYR A 42 -2.64 -8.72 15.62
N ASP A 43 -2.81 -9.81 16.35
CA ASP A 43 -2.78 -11.14 15.71
C ASP A 43 -3.91 -11.29 14.66
N PHE A 44 -4.00 -12.43 13.98
CA PHE A 44 -4.99 -12.64 12.92
C PHE A 44 -6.44 -12.50 13.42
N GLU A 45 -6.74 -13.04 14.60
CA GLU A 45 -8.08 -12.99 15.20
C GLU A 45 -8.46 -11.56 15.61
N GLN A 46 -7.55 -10.85 16.28
CA GLN A 46 -7.71 -9.47 16.70
C GLN A 46 -7.83 -8.52 15.51
N LEU A 47 -7.05 -8.76 14.44
CA LEU A 47 -7.17 -8.01 13.19
C LEU A 47 -8.54 -8.25 12.55
N THR A 48 -8.99 -9.51 12.49
CA THR A 48 -10.32 -9.85 11.96
C THR A 48 -11.44 -9.19 12.76
N GLU A 49 -11.34 -9.19 14.09
CA GLU A 49 -12.30 -8.51 14.96
C GLU A 49 -12.33 -6.99 14.71
N ALA A 50 -11.16 -6.34 14.65
CA ALA A 50 -11.03 -4.91 14.39
C ALA A 50 -11.64 -4.51 13.04
N LEU A 51 -11.43 -5.32 11.98
CA LEU A 51 -12.05 -5.07 10.67
C LEU A 51 -13.58 -5.18 10.72
N ASN A 52 -14.10 -6.19 11.42
CA ASN A 52 -15.54 -6.35 11.59
C ASN A 52 -16.17 -5.24 12.43
N ASP A 53 -15.48 -4.76 13.47
CA ASP A 53 -15.92 -3.60 14.26
C ASP A 53 -15.99 -2.33 13.42
N LEU A 54 -14.98 -2.08 12.58
CA LEU A 54 -14.97 -0.96 11.65
C LEU A 54 -16.16 -1.02 10.69
N VAL A 55 -16.42 -2.18 10.08
CA VAL A 55 -17.55 -2.36 9.15
C VAL A 55 -18.88 -2.15 9.87
N ARG A 56 -19.06 -2.70 11.07
CA ARG A 56 -20.27 -2.48 11.89
C ARG A 56 -20.49 -1.01 12.23
N ALA A 57 -19.42 -0.26 12.49
CA ALA A 57 -19.50 1.15 12.86
C ALA A 57 -19.71 2.10 11.66
N TYR A 58 -19.24 1.72 10.48
CA TYR A 58 -19.28 2.51 9.25
C TYR A 58 -19.89 1.74 8.04
N PRO A 59 -21.10 1.16 8.17
CA PRO A 59 -21.68 0.26 7.16
C PRO A 59 -22.03 0.94 5.83
N ASN A 60 -22.16 2.28 5.83
CA ASN A 60 -22.43 3.04 4.61
C ASN A 60 -21.18 3.27 3.75
N LEU A 61 -19.98 3.06 4.31
CA LEU A 61 -18.72 3.29 3.62
C LEU A 61 -17.90 2.00 3.45
N LEU A 62 -18.04 1.05 4.37
CA LEU A 62 -17.23 -0.15 4.43
C LEU A 62 -18.05 -1.40 4.12
N THR A 63 -17.47 -2.27 3.30
CA THR A 63 -17.88 -3.68 3.20
C THR A 63 -16.66 -4.57 3.40
N ILE A 64 -16.88 -5.77 3.94
CA ILE A 64 -15.84 -6.79 4.10
C ILE A 64 -16.31 -8.09 3.46
N ARG A 65 -15.40 -8.78 2.78
CA ARG A 65 -15.61 -10.13 2.27
C ARG A 65 -14.31 -10.90 2.24
N SER A 66 -14.43 -12.22 2.28
CA SER A 66 -13.32 -13.11 1.94
C SER A 66 -13.19 -13.19 0.42
N ILE A 67 -11.98 -12.98 -0.11
CA ILE A 67 -11.69 -13.14 -1.55
C ILE A 67 -11.12 -14.52 -1.89
N GLY A 68 -10.80 -15.31 -0.87
CA GLY A 68 -10.23 -16.63 -1.00
C GLY A 68 -9.84 -17.18 0.37
N LYS A 69 -9.32 -18.39 0.37
CA LYS A 69 -8.80 -19.05 1.57
C LYS A 69 -7.29 -19.22 1.42
N SER A 70 -6.55 -19.06 2.51
CA SER A 70 -5.15 -19.46 2.58
C SER A 70 -4.98 -20.97 2.55
N THR A 71 -3.73 -21.41 2.48
CA THR A 71 -3.36 -22.83 2.51
C THR A 71 -3.97 -23.59 3.70
N GLN A 72 -3.97 -23.00 4.90
CA GLN A 72 -4.57 -23.59 6.11
C GLN A 72 -6.05 -23.21 6.30
N GLY A 73 -6.69 -22.61 5.30
CA GLY A 73 -8.14 -22.36 5.29
C GLY A 73 -8.61 -21.07 5.98
N ARG A 74 -7.72 -20.15 6.34
CA ARG A 74 -8.08 -18.83 6.89
C ARG A 74 -8.61 -17.92 5.78
N ASP A 75 -9.53 -17.03 6.15
CA ASP A 75 -10.07 -16.05 5.21
C ASP A 75 -9.01 -15.01 4.82
N ILE A 76 -8.91 -14.74 3.52
CA ILE A 76 -8.17 -13.59 2.99
C ILE A 76 -9.16 -12.43 2.92
N TRP A 77 -9.18 -11.61 3.98
CA TRP A 77 -10.12 -10.52 4.12
C TRP A 77 -9.78 -9.35 3.20
N LEU A 78 -10.77 -8.91 2.42
CA LEU A 78 -10.75 -7.66 1.68
C LEU A 78 -11.80 -6.70 2.23
N VAL A 79 -11.37 -5.48 2.53
CA VAL A 79 -12.25 -4.36 2.87
C VAL A 79 -12.35 -3.41 1.70
N THR A 80 -13.57 -3.15 1.25
CA THR A 80 -13.85 -2.09 0.27
C THR A 80 -14.29 -0.82 1.01
N ILE A 81 -13.64 0.30 0.71
CA ILE A 81 -14.05 1.64 1.13
C ILE A 81 -14.60 2.37 -0.09
N ASN A 82 -15.89 2.71 -0.06
CA ASN A 82 -16.56 3.47 -1.12
C ASN A 82 -17.73 4.27 -0.55
N ASN A 83 -17.94 5.50 -1.02
CA ASN A 83 -19.23 6.17 -0.84
C ASN A 83 -20.20 5.81 -1.98
N PRO A 84 -21.21 4.96 -1.75
CA PRO A 84 -22.16 4.58 -2.81
C PRO A 84 -23.01 5.77 -3.31
N ALA A 85 -23.16 6.84 -2.52
CA ALA A 85 -23.91 8.02 -2.94
C ALA A 85 -23.24 8.80 -4.08
N THR A 86 -21.94 8.59 -4.30
CA THR A 86 -21.18 9.21 -5.40
C THR A 86 -20.83 8.21 -6.51
N GLY A 87 -21.42 7.02 -6.49
CA GLY A 87 -21.24 5.97 -7.50
C GLY A 87 -20.75 4.64 -6.91
N GLU A 88 -20.92 3.58 -7.70
CA GLU A 88 -20.39 2.25 -7.39
C GLU A 88 -18.85 2.28 -7.39
N ASP A 89 -18.23 1.42 -6.58
CA ASP A 89 -16.78 1.30 -6.43
C ASP A 89 -16.08 1.00 -7.77
N ARG A 90 -16.69 0.15 -8.60
CA ARG A 90 -16.18 -0.26 -9.93
C ARG A 90 -16.27 0.83 -10.99
N ASP A 91 -17.07 1.88 -10.78
CA ASP A 91 -17.21 3.01 -11.70
C ASP A 91 -16.25 4.17 -11.38
N LYS A 92 -15.50 4.07 -10.27
CA LYS A 92 -14.52 5.08 -9.83
C LYS A 92 -13.09 4.60 -10.06
N PRO A 93 -12.11 5.50 -10.22
CA PRO A 93 -10.70 5.13 -10.10
C PRO A 93 -10.46 4.48 -8.74
N ALA A 94 -9.87 3.28 -8.73
CA ALA A 94 -9.65 2.53 -7.50
C ALA A 94 -8.16 2.36 -7.18
N MET A 95 -7.84 2.30 -5.88
CA MET A 95 -6.54 1.90 -5.39
C MET A 95 -6.64 0.55 -4.68
N TYR A 96 -5.71 -0.35 -4.98
CA TYR A 96 -5.52 -1.58 -4.23
C TYR A 96 -4.36 -1.41 -3.24
N ILE A 97 -4.55 -1.86 -2.00
CA ILE A 97 -3.57 -1.75 -0.92
C ILE A 97 -3.47 -3.10 -0.24
N ASP A 98 -2.27 -3.63 -0.07
CA ASP A 98 -2.06 -4.82 0.74
C ASP A 98 -0.82 -4.76 1.63
N GLY A 99 -0.74 -5.74 2.52
CA GLY A 99 0.41 -5.93 3.38
C GLY A 99 0.52 -7.37 3.88
N ASN A 100 1.68 -7.69 4.43
CA ASN A 100 1.93 -8.95 5.12
C ASN A 100 1.74 -10.17 4.19
N VAL A 101 2.31 -10.09 2.97
CA VAL A 101 2.53 -11.25 2.10
C VAL A 101 3.61 -12.16 2.66
N HIS A 102 4.58 -11.60 3.41
CA HIS A 102 5.47 -12.38 4.25
C HIS A 102 5.01 -12.34 5.71
N GLY A 103 5.01 -13.50 6.38
CA GLY A 103 4.38 -13.71 7.69
C GLY A 103 4.92 -12.80 8.80
N ASN A 104 6.24 -12.59 8.83
CA ASN A 104 6.95 -11.75 9.80
C ASN A 104 6.87 -10.24 9.54
N GLU A 105 6.25 -9.80 8.45
CA GLU A 105 6.13 -8.38 8.07
C GLU A 105 4.88 -7.74 8.69
N VAL A 106 4.70 -7.96 10.00
CA VAL A 106 3.42 -7.72 10.68
C VAL A 106 2.98 -6.26 10.71
N GLN A 107 3.91 -5.31 10.64
CA GLN A 107 3.60 -3.87 10.59
C GLN A 107 2.88 -3.47 9.30
N ALA A 108 3.03 -4.24 8.22
CA ALA A 108 2.35 -3.97 6.96
C ALA A 108 0.82 -4.08 7.12
N SER A 109 0.36 -5.06 7.90
CA SER A 109 -1.06 -5.18 8.29
C SER A 109 -1.54 -3.97 9.08
N GLU A 110 -0.69 -3.44 9.96
CA GLU A 110 -1.07 -2.29 10.80
C GLU A 110 -1.24 -1.02 9.96
N VAL A 111 -0.42 -0.81 8.94
CA VAL A 111 -0.60 0.32 8.00
C VAL A 111 -1.91 0.19 7.23
N CYS A 112 -2.29 -1.04 6.83
CA CYS A 112 -3.56 -1.31 6.17
C CYS A 112 -4.75 -1.03 7.12
N LEU A 113 -4.70 -1.54 8.35
CA LEU A 113 -5.72 -1.30 9.37
C LEU A 113 -5.84 0.20 9.71
N TYR A 114 -4.70 0.89 9.84
CA TYR A 114 -4.65 2.33 10.04
C TYR A 114 -5.32 3.09 8.90
N THR A 115 -5.08 2.68 7.66
CA THR A 115 -5.66 3.31 6.47
C THR A 115 -7.19 3.24 6.51
N ILE A 116 -7.75 2.07 6.83
CA ILE A 116 -9.21 1.88 6.97
C ILE A 116 -9.77 2.75 8.10
N TRP A 117 -9.15 2.68 9.29
CA TRP A 117 -9.59 3.43 10.46
C TRP A 117 -9.48 4.95 10.27
N TYR A 118 -8.40 5.43 9.68
CA TYR A 118 -8.16 6.87 9.51
C TYR A 118 -9.08 7.47 8.44
N LEU A 119 -9.32 6.77 7.32
CA LEU A 119 -10.26 7.23 6.29
C LEU A 119 -11.68 7.35 6.84
N THR A 120 -12.17 6.33 7.55
CA THR A 120 -13.53 6.32 8.10
C THR A 120 -13.77 7.37 9.16
N LYS A 121 -12.85 7.55 10.13
CA LYS A 121 -12.99 8.58 11.16
C LYS A 121 -12.84 10.01 10.62
N SER A 122 -12.13 10.18 9.50
CA SER A 122 -11.91 11.49 8.88
C SER A 122 -13.01 11.88 7.90
N TYR A 123 -13.80 10.91 7.42
CA TYR A 123 -14.88 11.15 6.47
C TYR A 123 -15.98 12.03 7.10
N GLY A 124 -16.35 13.11 6.41
CA GLY A 124 -17.28 14.12 6.91
C GLY A 124 -16.66 15.13 7.90
N VAL A 125 -15.37 15.01 8.22
CA VAL A 125 -14.65 15.91 9.14
C VAL A 125 -13.47 16.61 8.46
N VAL A 126 -12.71 15.87 7.64
CA VAL A 126 -11.54 16.40 6.91
C VAL A 126 -11.86 16.44 5.42
N ASP A 127 -12.18 17.62 4.89
CA ASP A 127 -12.64 17.82 3.51
C ASP A 127 -11.79 17.12 2.44
N LYS A 128 -10.46 17.16 2.60
CA LYS A 128 -9.54 16.51 1.65
C LYS A 128 -9.74 14.99 1.60
N LEU A 129 -9.98 14.35 2.73
CA LEU A 129 -10.18 12.91 2.82
C LEU A 129 -11.63 12.52 2.48
N THR A 130 -12.61 13.34 2.85
CA THR A 130 -14.00 13.19 2.41
C THR A 130 -14.08 13.16 0.88
N ARG A 131 -13.52 14.19 0.23
CA ARG A 131 -13.46 14.25 -1.24
C ARG A 131 -12.75 13.03 -1.82
N LEU A 132 -11.66 12.58 -1.20
CA LEU A 132 -10.92 11.43 -1.71
C LEU A 132 -11.76 10.15 -1.70
N VAL A 133 -12.51 9.88 -0.63
CA VAL A 133 -13.43 8.73 -0.53
C VAL A 133 -14.65 8.89 -1.45
N ASP A 134 -15.11 10.12 -1.67
CA ASP A 134 -16.21 10.39 -2.61
C ASP A 134 -15.78 10.13 -4.06
N GLU A 135 -14.55 10.50 -4.42
CA GLU A 135 -14.06 10.43 -5.79
C GLU A 135 -13.30 9.12 -6.14
N ARG A 136 -12.95 8.28 -5.15
CA ARG A 136 -12.13 7.06 -5.33
C ARG A 136 -12.74 5.88 -4.59
N ALA A 137 -12.39 4.68 -5.04
CA ALA A 137 -12.63 3.45 -4.28
C ALA A 137 -11.29 2.89 -3.74
N PHE A 138 -11.34 2.20 -2.60
CA PHE A 138 -10.18 1.53 -2.03
C PHE A 138 -10.49 0.06 -1.77
N TYR A 139 -9.60 -0.82 -2.20
CA TYR A 139 -9.65 -2.26 -1.93
C TYR A 139 -8.44 -2.63 -1.09
N ILE A 140 -8.64 -3.06 0.15
CA ILE A 140 -7.57 -3.22 1.12
C ILE A 140 -7.55 -4.66 1.62
N VAL A 141 -6.41 -5.34 1.48
CA VAL A 141 -6.13 -6.69 2.00
C VAL A 141 -5.08 -6.59 3.10
N PRO A 142 -5.49 -6.50 4.38
CA PRO A 142 -4.53 -6.27 5.47
C PRO A 142 -3.56 -7.42 5.73
N SER A 143 -3.92 -8.66 5.37
CA SER A 143 -3.04 -9.82 5.54
C SER A 143 -3.20 -10.74 4.33
N VAL A 144 -2.22 -10.68 3.43
CA VAL A 144 -2.12 -11.57 2.28
C VAL A 144 -1.77 -13.00 2.72
N ASN A 145 -0.91 -13.12 3.74
CA ASN A 145 -0.49 -14.38 4.34
C ASN A 145 -1.03 -14.51 5.78
N PRO A 146 -2.34 -14.78 5.96
CA PRO A 146 -2.95 -14.89 7.28
C PRO A 146 -2.42 -16.09 8.07
N ASP A 147 -1.93 -17.13 7.40
CA ASP A 147 -1.34 -18.31 8.04
C ASP A 147 0.03 -17.97 8.64
N GLY A 148 0.92 -17.38 7.84
CA GLY A 148 2.23 -16.93 8.30
C GLY A 148 2.14 -15.89 9.40
N ARG A 149 1.16 -14.98 9.34
CA ARG A 149 0.86 -14.07 10.44
C ARG A 149 0.51 -14.82 11.72
N ALA A 150 -0.46 -15.73 11.65
CA ALA A 150 -0.93 -16.44 12.83
C ALA A 150 0.21 -17.27 13.46
N TYR A 151 1.03 -17.90 12.63
CA TYR A 151 2.23 -18.63 13.05
C TYR A 151 3.22 -17.71 13.77
N TRP A 152 3.57 -16.57 13.16
CA TRP A 152 4.55 -15.64 13.74
C TRP A 152 4.19 -15.15 15.14
N PHE A 153 2.90 -14.97 15.44
CA PHE A 153 2.47 -14.58 16.78
C PHE A 153 2.45 -15.74 17.77
N ARG A 154 1.98 -16.93 17.35
CA ARG A 154 1.75 -18.08 18.24
C ARG A 154 3.02 -18.86 18.55
N GLU A 155 3.88 -19.01 17.58
CA GLU A 155 5.06 -19.86 17.69
C GLU A 155 6.32 -19.04 18.00
N PRO A 156 7.33 -19.66 18.62
CA PRO A 156 8.66 -19.10 18.70
C PRO A 156 9.21 -18.81 17.30
N ASN A 157 9.79 -17.64 17.12
CA ASN A 157 10.32 -17.19 15.84
C ASN A 157 11.49 -16.24 16.07
N THR A 158 12.28 -16.00 15.03
CA THR A 158 13.18 -14.85 14.98
C THR A 158 12.47 -13.62 14.42
N SER A 159 13.20 -12.51 14.27
CA SER A 159 12.64 -11.37 13.52
C SER A 159 12.46 -11.69 12.03
N SER A 160 13.16 -12.70 11.51
CA SER A 160 13.23 -13.04 10.08
C SER A 160 12.33 -14.22 9.70
N SER A 161 12.03 -15.12 10.62
CA SER A 161 11.05 -16.21 10.45
C SER A 161 9.72 -15.86 11.12
N ALA A 162 8.60 -16.46 10.72
CA ALA A 162 8.37 -17.16 9.47
C ALA A 162 8.07 -16.15 8.35
N ARG A 163 8.85 -16.20 7.27
CA ARG A 163 8.65 -15.35 6.09
C ARG A 163 7.63 -15.94 5.13
N SER A 164 7.70 -17.26 4.92
CA SER A 164 6.91 -18.00 3.92
C SER A 164 5.42 -18.12 4.28
N GLY A 165 4.63 -18.71 3.38
CA GLY A 165 3.32 -19.25 3.75
C GLY A 165 3.47 -20.60 4.45
N MET A 166 2.35 -21.21 4.85
CA MET A 166 2.34 -22.40 5.72
C MET A 166 1.93 -23.67 4.97
N LYS A 167 2.34 -23.79 3.71
CA LYS A 167 2.19 -25.04 2.94
C LYS A 167 3.40 -25.91 3.26
N PRO A 168 3.23 -27.18 3.67
CA PRO A 168 4.36 -28.09 3.80
C PRO A 168 5.12 -28.18 2.49
N THR A 169 6.42 -27.91 2.53
CA THR A 169 7.32 -28.01 1.38
C THR A 169 8.54 -28.81 1.79
N ASP A 170 8.99 -29.66 0.88
CA ASP A 170 10.23 -30.42 0.99
C ASP A 170 11.27 -29.54 0.29
N ASP A 171 11.96 -28.72 1.09
CA ASP A 171 12.80 -27.63 0.60
C ASP A 171 14.16 -28.12 0.09
N ASP A 172 14.63 -29.28 0.55
CA ASP A 172 15.92 -29.88 0.20
C ASP A 172 15.82 -31.15 -0.68
N PHE A 173 14.60 -31.63 -0.94
CA PHE A 173 14.25 -32.80 -1.76
C PHE A 173 14.65 -34.15 -1.16
N ASP A 174 14.72 -34.26 0.17
CA ASP A 174 15.02 -35.52 0.86
C ASP A 174 13.79 -36.44 1.03
N GLY A 175 12.59 -35.93 0.74
CA GLY A 175 11.31 -36.64 0.81
C GLY A 175 10.56 -36.46 2.13
N LEU A 176 11.04 -35.58 2.99
CA LEU A 176 10.48 -35.20 4.28
C LEU A 176 10.02 -33.72 4.25
N TYR A 177 9.14 -33.30 5.16
CA TYR A 177 8.49 -31.98 5.09
C TYR A 177 8.57 -31.26 6.44
N ASP A 178 9.06 -30.02 6.45
CA ASP A 178 9.10 -29.12 7.62
C ASP A 178 9.73 -29.78 8.88
N GLU A 179 10.85 -30.51 8.75
CA GLU A 179 11.31 -31.43 9.81
C GLU A 179 12.20 -30.80 10.89
N ASP A 180 13.05 -29.85 10.55
CA ASP A 180 14.05 -29.27 11.46
C ASP A 180 13.95 -27.74 11.53
N GLY A 181 12.86 -27.22 12.10
CA GLY A 181 12.74 -25.79 12.45
C GLY A 181 13.45 -25.46 13.77
N PRO A 182 13.74 -24.17 14.06
CA PRO A 182 14.39 -23.77 15.30
C PRO A 182 13.53 -24.09 16.53
N ASP A 183 14.13 -24.80 17.49
CA ASP A 183 13.52 -25.05 18.80
C ASP A 183 13.81 -23.94 19.80
N ASP A 184 12.77 -23.49 20.49
CA ASP A 184 12.89 -22.60 21.65
C ASP A 184 13.42 -23.40 22.85
N LEU A 185 14.74 -23.36 23.05
CA LEU A 185 15.44 -24.20 24.02
C LEU A 185 15.11 -23.81 25.47
N ASP A 186 14.59 -22.61 25.69
CA ASP A 186 14.32 -22.09 27.02
C ASP A 186 12.86 -21.70 27.29
N GLY A 187 12.01 -21.80 26.28
CA GLY A 187 10.56 -21.66 26.39
C GLY A 187 10.10 -20.22 26.56
N ASP A 188 10.88 -19.23 26.12
CA ASP A 188 10.55 -17.81 26.26
C ASP A 188 9.74 -17.23 25.08
N GLY A 189 9.46 -18.05 24.06
CA GLY A 189 8.71 -17.67 22.87
C GLY A 189 9.54 -16.95 21.81
N HIS A 190 10.87 -16.97 21.93
CA HIS A 190 11.81 -16.35 21.01
C HIS A 190 12.90 -17.32 20.60
N ILE A 191 13.15 -17.38 19.29
CA ILE A 191 14.35 -18.06 18.80
C ILE A 191 15.48 -17.04 18.83
N THR A 192 16.45 -17.23 19.72
CA THR A 192 17.62 -16.36 19.84
C THR A 192 18.88 -17.05 19.32
N THR A 193 20.08 -16.59 19.68
CA THR A 193 21.35 -17.07 19.10
C THR A 193 22.11 -17.96 20.07
N MET A 194 22.65 -19.06 19.56
CA MET A 194 23.51 -19.97 20.30
C MET A 194 25.00 -19.67 20.12
N TRP A 195 25.74 -19.71 21.23
CA TRP A 195 27.19 -19.54 21.28
C TRP A 195 27.87 -20.63 22.09
N LYS A 196 28.96 -21.18 21.57
CA LYS A 196 29.77 -22.18 22.28
C LYS A 196 31.12 -21.62 22.67
N ALA A 197 31.54 -21.87 23.92
CA ALA A 197 32.90 -21.61 24.34
C ALA A 197 33.87 -22.51 23.56
N ASP A 198 34.79 -21.91 22.83
CA ASP A 198 35.73 -22.59 21.93
C ASP A 198 37.09 -21.88 21.98
N PRO A 199 38.15 -22.52 22.53
CA PRO A 199 39.50 -21.95 22.58
C PRO A 199 40.15 -21.67 21.21
N ASN A 200 39.57 -22.20 20.13
CA ASN A 200 39.98 -21.91 18.75
C ASN A 200 38.90 -21.10 18.00
N GLY A 201 37.89 -20.61 18.70
CA GLY A 201 36.82 -19.82 18.15
C GLY A 201 37.32 -18.52 17.53
N ARG A 202 36.45 -17.87 16.75
CA ARG A 202 36.76 -16.61 16.05
C ARG A 202 36.05 -15.40 16.63
N TRP A 203 35.38 -15.57 17.76
CA TRP A 203 34.62 -14.52 18.41
C TRP A 203 35.06 -14.34 19.86
N ARG A 204 34.98 -13.11 20.37
CA ARG A 204 35.12 -12.79 21.79
C ARG A 204 33.96 -11.91 22.24
N ARG A 205 33.60 -11.97 23.51
CA ARG A 205 32.67 -10.99 24.08
C ARG A 205 33.36 -9.63 24.13
N SER A 206 32.66 -8.57 23.74
CA SER A 206 33.22 -7.22 23.78
C SER A 206 33.55 -6.86 25.23
N PRO A 207 34.76 -6.33 25.52
CA PRO A 207 35.09 -5.84 26.85
C PRO A 207 34.26 -4.63 27.28
N ARG A 208 33.61 -3.94 26.33
CA ARG A 208 32.78 -2.75 26.59
C ARG A 208 31.33 -3.12 26.91
N ASP A 209 30.81 -4.09 26.18
CA ASP A 209 29.45 -4.61 26.38
C ASP A 209 29.46 -6.13 26.15
N PRO A 210 29.35 -6.94 27.20
CA PRO A 210 29.44 -8.38 27.07
C PRO A 210 28.26 -8.98 26.29
N ARG A 211 27.20 -8.22 25.96
CA ARG A 211 26.12 -8.66 25.07
C ARG A 211 26.54 -8.69 23.59
N ILE A 212 27.64 -8.05 23.23
CA ILE A 212 28.15 -7.99 21.85
C ILE A 212 29.26 -9.01 21.67
N PHE A 213 29.16 -9.83 20.63
CA PHE A 213 30.23 -10.70 20.18
C PHE A 213 30.96 -10.09 18.97
N GLU A 214 32.27 -9.93 19.11
CA GLU A 214 33.14 -9.32 18.12
C GLU A 214 34.03 -10.38 17.48
N ARG A 215 34.18 -10.34 16.16
CA ARG A 215 35.11 -11.22 15.46
C ARG A 215 36.54 -10.77 15.74
N VAL A 216 37.39 -11.67 16.21
CA VAL A 216 38.81 -11.36 16.44
C VAL A 216 39.59 -11.30 15.13
N ALA A 217 40.74 -10.60 15.15
CA ALA A 217 41.63 -10.49 14.00
C ALA A 217 42.10 -11.87 13.49
N ALA A 218 42.63 -11.94 12.27
CA ALA A 218 43.02 -13.22 11.66
C ALA A 218 44.15 -13.95 12.42
N ASP A 219 44.99 -13.18 13.10
CA ASP A 219 46.12 -13.62 13.92
C ASP A 219 45.79 -13.77 15.42
N GLU A 220 44.57 -13.38 15.83
CA GLU A 220 44.08 -13.52 17.19
C GLU A 220 43.21 -14.78 17.34
N LYS A 221 43.30 -15.44 18.50
CA LYS A 221 42.37 -16.50 18.90
C LYS A 221 41.19 -15.90 19.66
N GLY A 222 39.99 -16.31 19.30
CA GLY A 222 38.78 -16.00 20.03
C GLY A 222 38.52 -17.01 21.14
N GLU A 223 37.38 -16.83 21.79
CA GLU A 223 36.90 -17.62 22.93
C GLU A 223 35.57 -18.31 22.63
N TYR A 224 34.89 -17.92 21.55
CA TYR A 224 33.57 -18.42 21.18
C TYR A 224 33.44 -18.70 19.68
N THR A 225 32.54 -19.64 19.39
CA THR A 225 32.04 -19.96 18.06
C THR A 225 30.52 -19.75 18.05
N MET A 226 30.01 -19.02 17.05
CA MET A 226 28.57 -18.83 16.83
C MET A 226 28.02 -20.12 16.22
N LEU A 227 26.99 -20.69 16.84
CA LEU A 227 26.38 -21.94 16.39
C LEU A 227 25.15 -21.72 15.51
N GLY A 228 24.56 -20.53 15.54
CA GLY A 228 23.35 -20.21 14.76
C GLY A 228 22.20 -19.78 15.65
N GLU A 229 20.99 -20.00 15.16
CA GLU A 229 19.74 -19.82 15.92
C GLU A 229 19.59 -20.95 16.95
N GLU A 230 18.72 -20.78 17.94
CA GLU A 230 18.33 -21.86 18.85
C GLU A 230 17.66 -23.02 18.10
N GLY A 231 17.97 -24.25 18.51
CA GLY A 231 17.44 -25.48 17.92
C GLY A 231 18.26 -26.71 18.26
N ILE A 232 17.71 -27.90 17.99
CA ILE A 232 18.38 -29.19 18.12
C ILE A 232 18.31 -29.98 16.80
N ASP A 233 19.29 -30.85 16.57
CA ASP A 233 19.31 -31.77 15.40
C ASP A 233 18.30 -32.88 15.70
N ASN A 234 17.06 -32.65 15.28
CA ASN A 234 15.91 -33.44 15.70
C ASN A 234 15.72 -34.71 14.84
N ASP A 235 16.34 -34.77 13.66
CA ASP A 235 16.29 -35.86 12.68
C ASP A 235 17.60 -36.67 12.61
N GLY A 236 18.69 -36.13 13.15
CA GLY A 236 19.98 -36.79 13.34
C GLY A 236 20.89 -36.75 12.11
N ASP A 237 20.68 -35.80 11.19
CA ASP A 237 21.47 -35.66 9.96
C ASP A 237 22.80 -34.90 10.18
N GLY A 238 22.96 -34.30 11.36
CA GLY A 238 24.14 -33.55 11.78
C GLY A 238 24.08 -32.05 11.50
N ARG A 239 22.93 -31.54 11.05
CA ARG A 239 22.66 -30.13 10.80
C ARG A 239 21.58 -29.63 11.75
N LEU A 240 21.32 -28.32 11.71
CA LEU A 240 20.42 -27.64 12.65
C LEU A 240 19.60 -26.61 11.90
N ASN A 241 18.32 -26.55 12.21
CA ASN A 241 17.37 -25.55 11.76
C ASN A 241 17.27 -25.50 10.22
N GLU A 242 17.24 -26.67 9.58
CA GLU A 242 17.27 -26.81 8.12
C GLU A 242 15.91 -26.52 7.45
N ASP A 243 14.79 -26.85 8.12
CA ASP A 243 13.46 -26.89 7.50
C ASP A 243 12.35 -26.19 8.32
N ASP A 244 12.40 -24.86 8.31
CA ASP A 244 11.31 -24.01 8.83
C ASP A 244 9.99 -24.23 8.04
N PRO A 245 8.80 -24.18 8.67
CA PRO A 245 7.54 -24.35 7.96
C PRO A 245 7.39 -23.40 6.76
N GLY A 246 7.14 -23.97 5.59
CA GLY A 246 6.96 -23.19 4.36
C GLY A 246 8.03 -23.46 3.33
N GLY A 247 8.81 -22.44 2.92
CA GLY A 247 9.88 -22.60 1.91
C GLY A 247 9.68 -21.85 0.58
N TYR A 248 8.49 -21.30 0.36
CA TYR A 248 8.16 -20.53 -0.84
C TYR A 248 8.01 -19.02 -0.60
N ASP A 249 8.06 -18.23 -1.67
CA ASP A 249 7.88 -16.78 -1.62
C ASP A 249 6.73 -16.38 -2.54
N MET A 250 5.59 -16.02 -1.93
CA MET A 250 4.41 -15.55 -2.66
C MET A 250 4.68 -14.29 -3.48
N ASN A 251 5.66 -13.47 -3.10
CA ASN A 251 6.13 -12.34 -3.89
C ASN A 251 7.18 -12.73 -4.95
N ARG A 252 7.21 -14.02 -5.35
CA ARG A 252 7.85 -14.55 -6.58
C ARG A 252 6.86 -15.28 -7.49
N ASN A 253 5.59 -15.37 -7.10
CA ASN A 253 4.57 -16.19 -7.77
C ASN A 253 3.73 -15.42 -8.80
N TRP A 254 4.10 -14.17 -9.14
CA TRP A 254 3.30 -13.31 -10.02
C TRP A 254 3.73 -13.41 -11.50
N PRO A 255 2.82 -13.23 -12.49
CA PRO A 255 3.12 -13.53 -13.90
C PRO A 255 4.26 -12.76 -14.56
N SER A 256 4.48 -11.49 -14.20
CA SER A 256 5.46 -10.66 -14.91
C SER A 256 6.89 -11.08 -14.59
N GLY A 257 7.57 -11.62 -15.60
CA GLY A 257 8.95 -12.04 -15.47
C GLY A 257 9.14 -13.22 -14.52
N TRP A 258 8.08 -13.99 -14.26
CA TRP A 258 8.16 -15.24 -13.48
C TRP A 258 9.20 -16.19 -14.05
N GLN A 259 9.89 -16.90 -13.16
CA GLN A 259 10.89 -17.91 -13.49
C GLN A 259 10.70 -19.13 -12.60
N PRO A 260 11.07 -20.34 -13.08
CA PRO A 260 10.99 -21.56 -12.28
C PRO A 260 11.93 -21.54 -11.07
N ASN A 261 11.67 -22.40 -10.08
CA ASN A 261 12.38 -22.46 -8.79
C ASN A 261 13.92 -22.53 -8.89
N HIS A 262 14.48 -23.18 -9.93
CA HIS A 262 15.94 -23.26 -10.11
C HIS A 262 16.59 -21.93 -10.54
N VAL A 263 15.80 -20.94 -10.95
CA VAL A 263 16.25 -19.57 -11.24
C VAL A 263 15.79 -18.62 -10.14
N GLN A 264 14.54 -18.73 -9.72
CA GLN A 264 13.96 -17.93 -8.65
C GLN A 264 13.36 -18.84 -7.58
N TYR A 265 14.11 -19.06 -6.51
CA TYR A 265 13.65 -19.86 -5.38
C TYR A 265 12.29 -19.39 -4.85
N GLY A 266 11.45 -20.34 -4.46
CA GLY A 266 10.12 -20.10 -3.88
C GLY A 266 9.05 -19.59 -4.85
N ALA A 267 9.32 -19.49 -6.15
CA ALA A 267 8.38 -18.96 -7.15
C ALA A 267 7.18 -19.86 -7.45
N GLY A 268 7.21 -21.12 -7.01
CA GLY A 268 6.16 -22.12 -7.26
C GLY A 268 6.29 -22.79 -8.62
N GLU A 269 5.28 -23.56 -9.01
CA GLU A 269 5.30 -24.35 -10.26
C GLU A 269 4.93 -23.52 -11.50
N TYR A 270 4.06 -22.53 -11.32
CA TYR A 270 3.59 -21.58 -12.32
C TYR A 270 3.03 -20.33 -11.63
N PRO A 271 2.83 -19.19 -12.33
CA PRO A 271 2.24 -18.01 -11.72
C PRO A 271 0.85 -18.29 -11.14
N PHE A 272 0.55 -17.74 -9.96
CA PHE A 272 -0.69 -18.00 -9.20
C PHE A 272 -0.89 -19.46 -8.75
N SER A 273 0.18 -20.22 -8.60
CA SER A 273 0.08 -21.61 -8.10
C SER A 273 -0.26 -21.70 -6.61
N TYR A 274 0.00 -20.64 -5.83
CA TYR A 274 -0.42 -20.58 -4.43
C TYR A 274 -1.82 -19.98 -4.29
N PRO A 275 -2.65 -20.48 -3.34
CA PRO A 275 -4.04 -20.04 -3.21
C PRO A 275 -4.17 -18.55 -2.87
N GLU A 276 -3.23 -17.98 -2.12
CA GLU A 276 -3.26 -16.57 -1.70
C GLU A 276 -2.99 -15.61 -2.88
N PRO A 277 -1.88 -15.72 -3.66
CA PRO A 277 -1.70 -14.99 -4.90
C PRO A 277 -2.82 -15.24 -5.92
N ALA A 278 -3.37 -16.46 -6.02
CA ALA A 278 -4.47 -16.76 -6.93
C ALA A 278 -5.75 -15.98 -6.59
N ALA A 279 -6.12 -15.93 -5.30
CA ALA A 279 -7.29 -15.18 -4.84
C ALA A 279 -7.15 -13.67 -5.12
N ILE A 280 -5.99 -13.10 -4.83
CA ILE A 280 -5.70 -11.69 -5.08
C ILE A 280 -5.64 -11.40 -6.59
N GLY A 281 -4.97 -12.27 -7.35
CA GLY A 281 -4.87 -12.17 -8.79
C GLY A 281 -6.25 -12.17 -9.45
N ALA A 282 -7.13 -13.09 -9.05
CA ALA A 282 -8.51 -13.17 -9.52
C ALA A 282 -9.30 -11.89 -9.18
N PHE A 283 -9.15 -11.37 -7.96
CA PHE A 283 -9.78 -10.11 -7.57
C PHE A 283 -9.29 -8.95 -8.46
N ILE A 284 -7.98 -8.74 -8.59
CA ILE A 284 -7.42 -7.61 -9.34
C ILE A 284 -7.80 -7.68 -10.82
N LEU A 285 -7.76 -8.88 -11.42
CA LEU A 285 -8.17 -9.09 -12.82
C LEU A 285 -9.66 -8.78 -13.04
N ASP A 286 -10.51 -9.06 -12.04
CA ASP A 286 -11.92 -8.69 -12.07
C ASP A 286 -12.17 -7.21 -11.74
N HIS A 287 -11.20 -6.45 -11.22
CA HIS A 287 -11.35 -5.03 -10.88
C HIS A 287 -10.48 -4.15 -11.79
N PRO A 288 -10.85 -4.06 -13.08
CA PRO A 288 -10.06 -3.37 -14.09
C PRO A 288 -9.84 -1.88 -13.78
N ASN A 289 -10.67 -1.28 -12.92
CA ASN A 289 -10.62 0.13 -12.51
C ASN A 289 -9.52 0.47 -11.50
N ILE A 290 -8.75 -0.52 -11.01
CA ILE A 290 -7.57 -0.29 -10.17
C ILE A 290 -6.52 0.47 -10.97
N ALA A 291 -6.27 1.73 -10.63
CA ALA A 291 -5.31 2.61 -11.30
C ALA A 291 -3.99 2.78 -10.53
N ALA A 292 -3.98 2.45 -9.24
CA ALA A 292 -2.82 2.51 -8.38
C ALA A 292 -2.75 1.32 -7.41
N VAL A 293 -1.53 0.90 -7.05
CA VAL A 293 -1.25 -0.17 -6.08
C VAL A 293 -0.22 0.30 -5.04
N GLN A 294 -0.46 -0.07 -3.78
CA GLN A 294 0.52 -0.02 -2.71
C GLN A 294 0.64 -1.38 -2.03
N SER A 295 1.85 -1.92 -1.96
CA SER A 295 2.12 -3.20 -1.30
C SER A 295 3.14 -3.02 -0.19
N TYR A 296 2.73 -3.25 1.05
CA TYR A 296 3.55 -3.00 2.22
C TYR A 296 4.34 -4.25 2.65
N HIS A 297 5.64 -4.02 2.84
CA HIS A 297 6.65 -5.02 3.18
C HIS A 297 7.54 -4.55 4.34
N ASN A 298 8.59 -5.32 4.68
CA ASN A 298 9.72 -4.84 5.45
C ASN A 298 11.06 -5.47 4.97
N ALA A 299 12.23 -4.86 5.18
CA ALA A 299 12.48 -3.60 5.87
C ALA A 299 13.52 -2.76 5.11
N GLY A 300 13.68 -1.50 5.51
CA GLY A 300 14.79 -0.66 5.07
C GLY A 300 14.43 0.79 4.72
N GLY A 301 13.16 1.19 4.86
CA GLY A 301 12.69 2.53 4.49
C GLY A 301 12.87 2.75 2.98
N MET A 302 12.07 2.07 2.17
CA MET A 302 12.17 2.18 0.71
C MET A 302 10.80 2.27 0.06
N MET A 303 10.71 3.03 -1.02
CA MET A 303 9.60 3.04 -1.97
C MET A 303 10.14 2.51 -3.28
N LEU A 304 9.80 1.26 -3.59
CA LEU A 304 10.34 0.52 -4.71
C LEU A 304 9.35 0.54 -5.87
N ARG A 305 9.86 0.78 -7.07
CA ARG A 305 9.16 0.47 -8.33
C ARG A 305 9.94 -0.57 -9.12
N GLY A 306 9.26 -1.25 -10.04
CA GLY A 306 9.95 -2.08 -11.02
C GLY A 306 10.77 -1.26 -12.04
N PRO A 307 11.45 -1.91 -12.99
CA PRO A 307 11.39 -3.35 -13.24
C PRO A 307 12.15 -4.16 -12.18
N GLY A 308 11.82 -5.46 -12.11
CA GLY A 308 12.47 -6.42 -11.23
C GLY A 308 13.77 -6.97 -11.82
N VAL A 309 13.99 -6.77 -13.13
CA VAL A 309 15.22 -7.13 -13.85
C VAL A 309 15.54 -6.13 -14.96
N GLU A 310 16.81 -5.99 -15.33
CA GLU A 310 17.29 -5.04 -16.36
C GLU A 310 16.61 -5.26 -17.72
N SER A 311 16.43 -6.52 -18.13
CA SER A 311 15.83 -6.87 -19.42
C SER A 311 14.41 -6.33 -19.63
N ARG A 312 13.76 -5.83 -18.58
CA ARG A 312 12.39 -5.29 -18.60
C ARG A 312 12.32 -3.77 -18.47
N GLU A 313 13.44 -3.04 -18.56
CA GLU A 313 13.44 -1.57 -18.60
C GLU A 313 12.50 -0.99 -19.67
N SER A 314 12.40 -1.64 -20.83
CA SER A 314 11.50 -1.20 -21.91
C SER A 314 10.01 -1.22 -21.55
N PHE A 315 9.61 -1.85 -20.44
CA PHE A 315 8.23 -1.84 -19.93
C PHE A 315 7.92 -0.59 -19.09
N TYR A 316 8.89 0.28 -18.86
CA TYR A 316 8.73 1.54 -18.12
C TYR A 316 9.08 2.71 -19.04
N PRO A 317 8.15 3.11 -19.94
CA PRO A 317 8.42 4.20 -20.86
C PRO A 317 8.56 5.54 -20.13
N ARG A 318 9.20 6.51 -20.77
CA ARG A 318 9.59 7.79 -20.13
C ARG A 318 8.42 8.55 -19.53
N GLU A 319 7.26 8.51 -20.18
CA GLU A 319 6.04 9.13 -19.69
C GLU A 319 5.54 8.53 -18.37
N ASP A 320 5.68 7.20 -18.18
CA ASP A 320 5.29 6.52 -16.94
C ASP A 320 6.36 6.75 -15.86
N LEU A 321 7.64 6.75 -16.24
CA LEU A 321 8.74 7.09 -15.32
C LEU A 321 8.58 8.49 -14.73
N ALA A 322 8.15 9.48 -15.52
CA ALA A 322 7.90 10.83 -15.01
C ALA A 322 6.82 10.86 -13.91
N VAL A 323 5.79 10.01 -14.04
CA VAL A 323 4.75 9.85 -13.01
C VAL A 323 5.31 9.18 -11.76
N TYR A 324 6.05 8.07 -11.93
CA TYR A 324 6.71 7.38 -10.81
C TYR A 324 7.68 8.30 -10.06
N ASP A 325 8.49 9.06 -10.79
CA ASP A 325 9.51 9.94 -10.21
C ASP A 325 8.87 11.08 -9.41
N GLU A 326 7.80 11.70 -9.90
CA GLU A 326 7.13 12.77 -9.15
C GLU A 326 6.44 12.22 -7.88
N ILE A 327 5.80 11.04 -7.97
CA ILE A 327 5.18 10.40 -6.81
C ILE A 327 6.23 9.97 -5.80
N GLY A 328 7.28 9.29 -6.24
CA GLY A 328 8.37 8.79 -5.40
C GLY A 328 9.14 9.91 -4.70
N GLN A 329 9.52 10.96 -5.42
CA GLN A 329 10.22 12.12 -4.83
C GLN A 329 9.34 12.89 -3.84
N THR A 330 8.03 12.98 -4.10
CA THR A 330 7.10 13.54 -3.10
C THR A 330 6.98 12.62 -1.90
N GLY A 331 6.98 11.30 -2.10
CA GLY A 331 7.01 10.29 -1.06
C GLY A 331 8.20 10.44 -0.11
N GLU A 332 9.41 10.70 -0.62
CA GLU A 332 10.61 10.92 0.22
C GLU A 332 10.46 12.13 1.16
N ARG A 333 9.63 13.11 0.81
CA ARG A 333 9.33 14.26 1.67
C ARG A 333 8.33 13.91 2.78
N ILE A 334 7.39 13.01 2.50
CA ILE A 334 6.35 12.56 3.45
C ILE A 334 6.97 11.55 4.44
N LEU A 335 7.84 10.70 3.93
CA LEU A 335 8.51 9.61 4.62
C LEU A 335 10.01 9.94 4.78
N PRO A 336 10.39 10.73 5.81
CA PRO A 336 11.81 10.88 6.13
C PRO A 336 12.40 9.48 6.36
N PHE A 337 13.65 9.27 5.96
CA PHE A 337 14.35 7.97 6.00
C PHE A 337 13.94 6.95 4.93
N TYR A 338 12.98 7.27 4.07
CA TYR A 338 12.64 6.44 2.92
C TYR A 338 13.37 6.91 1.67
N ARG A 339 13.74 5.95 0.81
CA ARG A 339 14.37 6.22 -0.49
C ARG A 339 13.49 5.69 -1.63
N TYR A 340 13.30 6.50 -2.67
CA TYR A 340 12.66 6.07 -3.90
C TYR A 340 13.68 5.35 -4.79
N LEU A 341 13.48 4.06 -5.04
CA LEU A 341 14.46 3.17 -5.66
C LEU A 341 13.84 2.28 -6.75
N VAL A 342 14.71 1.76 -7.62
CA VAL A 342 14.40 0.77 -8.64
C VAL A 342 14.82 -0.61 -8.15
N ILE A 343 13.90 -1.58 -8.18
CA ILE A 343 14.14 -2.93 -7.61
C ILE A 343 15.45 -3.54 -8.12
N TRP A 344 15.60 -3.79 -9.43
CA TRP A 344 16.77 -4.51 -9.92
C TRP A 344 18.09 -3.74 -9.78
N LYS A 345 18.02 -2.41 -9.96
CA LYS A 345 19.20 -1.55 -10.09
C LYS A 345 19.79 -1.17 -8.74
N ASP A 346 18.92 -0.89 -7.77
CA ASP A 346 19.31 -0.34 -6.47
C ASP A 346 19.19 -1.38 -5.34
N LEU A 347 18.61 -2.55 -5.62
CA LEU A 347 18.46 -3.66 -4.67
C LEU A 347 19.05 -4.97 -5.24
N TYR A 348 18.21 -5.84 -5.79
CA TYR A 348 18.59 -7.13 -6.40
C TYR A 348 17.54 -7.55 -7.43
N GLU A 349 17.89 -8.50 -8.29
CA GLU A 349 16.98 -9.02 -9.30
C GLU A 349 15.80 -9.78 -8.68
N VAL A 350 14.59 -9.46 -9.12
CA VAL A 350 13.34 -10.08 -8.67
C VAL A 350 12.56 -10.57 -9.88
N HIS A 351 12.29 -11.87 -9.91
CA HIS A 351 11.39 -12.50 -10.86
C HIS A 351 10.02 -12.77 -10.23
N GLY A 352 8.96 -12.45 -10.96
CA GLY A 352 7.59 -12.71 -10.51
C GLY A 352 7.15 -11.91 -9.29
N GLY A 353 7.59 -10.66 -9.15
CA GLY A 353 7.15 -9.75 -8.08
C GLY A 353 5.77 -9.14 -8.31
N PHE A 354 5.04 -8.84 -7.23
CA PHE A 354 3.66 -8.35 -7.28
C PHE A 354 3.54 -7.02 -8.03
N VAL A 355 4.32 -6.02 -7.62
CA VAL A 355 4.27 -4.67 -8.20
C VAL A 355 4.80 -4.62 -9.64
N ASN A 356 5.67 -5.58 -10.00
CA ASN A 356 6.09 -5.79 -11.38
C ASN A 356 4.93 -6.30 -12.23
N TRP A 357 4.14 -7.24 -11.72
CA TRP A 357 2.97 -7.74 -12.41
C TRP A 357 1.90 -6.67 -12.61
N THR A 358 1.54 -5.93 -11.57
CA THR A 358 0.53 -4.88 -11.69
C THR A 358 0.98 -3.74 -12.61
N ALA A 359 2.26 -3.34 -12.56
CA ALA A 359 2.80 -2.33 -13.47
C ALA A 359 2.91 -2.82 -14.92
N GLU A 360 3.60 -3.93 -15.15
CA GLU A 360 4.00 -4.35 -16.49
C GLU A 360 2.90 -5.15 -17.20
N GLY A 361 2.10 -5.90 -16.43
CA GLY A 361 1.03 -6.75 -16.93
C GLY A 361 -0.33 -6.04 -17.00
N LEU A 362 -0.57 -5.05 -16.12
CA LEU A 362 -1.86 -4.37 -15.99
C LEU A 362 -1.80 -2.85 -16.19
N GLY A 363 -0.60 -2.29 -16.38
CA GLY A 363 -0.41 -0.85 -16.60
C GLY A 363 -0.74 0.02 -15.40
N ILE A 364 -0.65 -0.53 -14.17
CA ILE A 364 -1.02 0.13 -12.92
C ILE A 364 0.20 0.78 -12.27
N PHE A 365 0.09 2.02 -11.80
CA PHE A 365 1.19 2.68 -11.08
C PHE A 365 1.33 2.07 -9.68
N SER A 366 2.41 1.34 -9.45
CA SER A 366 2.52 0.40 -8.33
C SER A 366 3.82 0.58 -7.55
N PHE A 367 3.73 0.64 -6.22
CA PHE A 367 4.89 0.73 -5.34
C PHE A 367 4.89 -0.41 -4.32
N THR A 368 6.08 -0.91 -4.02
CA THR A 368 6.35 -1.70 -2.81
C THR A 368 6.96 -0.76 -1.78
N ASN A 369 6.41 -0.76 -0.56
CA ASN A 369 6.91 0.04 0.54
C ASN A 369 7.59 -0.87 1.56
N GLU A 370 8.92 -0.83 1.61
CA GLU A 370 9.72 -1.52 2.63
C GLU A 370 9.74 -0.68 3.90
N LEU A 371 8.89 -1.07 4.85
CA LEU A 371 8.65 -0.32 6.08
C LEU A 371 9.83 -0.40 7.03
N TRP A 372 9.95 0.58 7.93
CA TRP A 372 10.93 0.63 9.01
C TRP A 372 12.40 0.70 8.56
N ASN A 373 13.14 1.68 9.08
CA ASN A 373 14.58 1.83 8.83
C ASN A 373 15.30 2.06 10.16
N ALA A 374 16.43 1.39 10.38
CA ALA A 374 17.29 1.58 11.55
C ALA A 374 17.78 3.04 11.70
N ASP A 375 17.88 3.81 10.62
CA ASP A 375 18.19 5.25 10.68
C ASP A 375 17.14 6.04 11.49
N GLN A 376 15.94 5.47 11.71
CA GLN A 376 14.88 6.08 12.51
C GLN A 376 15.12 5.97 14.03
N TYR A 377 16.01 5.08 14.50
CA TYR A 377 16.24 4.84 15.93
C TYR A 377 16.42 6.14 16.74
N PHE A 378 17.25 7.07 16.25
CA PHE A 378 17.46 8.36 16.90
C PHE A 378 17.01 9.55 16.04
N GLN A 379 16.12 9.31 15.07
CA GLN A 379 15.52 10.34 14.20
C GLN A 379 16.59 11.21 13.49
N GLY A 380 17.72 10.61 13.10
CA GLY A 380 18.88 11.30 12.55
C GLY A 380 19.50 10.55 11.37
N LYS A 381 19.95 11.30 10.34
CA LYS A 381 20.79 10.73 9.27
C LYS A 381 22.20 10.62 9.81
N GLU A 382 22.56 9.50 10.44
CA GLU A 382 23.90 9.37 11.00
C GLU A 382 24.95 9.20 9.90
N GLY A 383 25.88 10.14 9.86
CA GLY A 383 27.29 9.82 9.66
C GLY A 383 27.90 9.36 10.99
N ASP A 384 28.79 8.39 10.90
CA ASP A 384 29.87 8.05 11.86
C ASP A 384 29.61 7.15 13.08
N TRP A 385 28.40 6.64 13.32
CA TRP A 385 28.18 5.70 14.43
C TRP A 385 27.98 4.27 13.91
N GLN A 386 28.87 3.36 14.32
CA GLN A 386 28.86 1.96 13.85
C GLN A 386 27.48 1.32 14.08
N ARG A 387 26.84 0.88 12.98
CA ARG A 387 25.47 0.31 12.94
C ARG A 387 25.19 -0.79 13.98
N ARG A 388 26.22 -1.53 14.42
CA ARG A 388 26.08 -2.58 15.44
C ARG A 388 25.84 -2.02 16.85
N ASP A 389 26.47 -0.90 17.20
CA ASP A 389 26.30 -0.28 18.52
C ASP A 389 25.01 0.54 18.62
N ALA A 390 24.51 1.06 17.49
CA ALA A 390 23.32 1.91 17.46
C ALA A 390 22.07 1.19 17.98
N ARG A 391 21.89 -0.10 17.62
CA ARG A 391 20.75 -0.90 18.08
C ARG A 391 20.84 -1.22 19.57
N MET A 392 22.02 -1.62 20.08
CA MET A 392 22.19 -1.86 21.53
C MET A 392 21.89 -0.59 22.31
N ARG A 393 22.43 0.57 21.89
CA ARG A 393 22.14 1.86 22.53
C ARG A 393 20.67 2.25 22.44
N PHE A 394 20.01 2.02 21.31
CA PHE A 394 18.57 2.26 21.17
C PHE A 394 17.78 1.39 22.15
N GLY A 395 18.12 0.09 22.20
CA GLY A 395 17.57 -0.86 23.15
C GLY A 395 17.73 -0.40 24.60
N ASP A 396 18.91 0.07 24.98
CA ASP A 396 19.21 0.53 26.35
C ASP A 396 18.49 1.83 26.71
N LEU A 397 18.53 2.83 25.82
CA LEU A 397 18.10 4.20 26.11
C LEU A 397 16.60 4.43 25.90
N LEU A 398 15.99 3.71 24.98
CA LEU A 398 14.60 3.95 24.56
C LEU A 398 13.68 2.74 24.78
N GLU A 399 14.21 1.51 24.66
CA GLU A 399 13.40 0.29 24.90
C GLU A 399 13.65 -0.32 26.27
N PHE A 400 14.60 0.20 27.05
CA PHE A 400 14.97 -0.28 28.38
C PHE A 400 15.25 -1.80 28.40
N GLU A 401 15.98 -2.28 27.40
CA GLU A 401 16.39 -3.68 27.20
C GLU A 401 15.23 -4.67 26.96
N HIS A 402 14.00 -4.17 26.76
CA HIS A 402 12.79 -5.00 26.66
C HIS A 402 12.84 -6.09 25.58
N HIS A 403 13.56 -5.85 24.48
CA HIS A 403 13.62 -6.79 23.35
C HIS A 403 14.94 -7.57 23.25
N PHE A 404 15.72 -7.61 24.33
CA PHE A 404 16.97 -8.36 24.41
C PHE A 404 16.92 -9.42 25.53
N VAL A 405 17.07 -10.69 25.15
CA VAL A 405 17.22 -11.82 26.07
C VAL A 405 18.68 -11.92 26.50
N SER A 406 18.94 -11.82 27.79
CA SER A 406 20.30 -11.92 28.34
C SER A 406 20.88 -13.32 28.11
N TYR A 407 22.14 -13.39 27.68
CA TYR A 407 22.83 -14.67 27.48
C TYR A 407 22.90 -15.48 28.77
N LYS A 408 22.36 -16.70 28.74
CA LYS A 408 22.36 -17.66 29.85
C LYS A 408 22.94 -19.01 29.40
N PRO A 409 23.67 -19.72 30.27
CA PRO A 409 24.10 -21.09 29.98
C PRO A 409 22.91 -22.02 29.80
N HIS A 410 22.99 -22.89 28.81
CA HIS A 410 22.03 -23.96 28.52
C HIS A 410 22.77 -25.24 28.14
N GLN A 411 22.20 -26.39 28.50
CA GLN A 411 22.80 -27.70 28.17
C GLN A 411 22.21 -28.24 26.87
N HIS A 412 22.94 -28.06 25.78
CA HIS A 412 22.55 -28.54 24.46
C HIS A 412 22.90 -30.03 24.29
N PRO A 413 22.00 -30.88 23.78
CA PRO A 413 22.20 -32.33 23.68
C PRO A 413 23.44 -32.73 22.86
N PHE A 414 23.76 -31.98 21.81
CA PHE A 414 24.90 -32.28 20.92
C PHE A 414 26.17 -31.49 21.24
N TYR A 415 26.02 -30.28 21.78
CA TYR A 415 27.14 -29.35 21.91
C TYR A 415 27.67 -29.20 23.34
N GLY A 416 26.95 -29.76 24.32
CA GLY A 416 27.21 -29.54 25.72
C GLY A 416 26.77 -28.15 26.16
N GLU A 417 27.51 -27.52 27.05
CA GLU A 417 27.18 -26.18 27.53
C GLU A 417 27.33 -25.13 26.41
N VAL A 418 26.24 -24.43 26.12
CA VAL A 418 26.17 -23.29 25.20
C VAL A 418 25.60 -22.08 25.93
N LEU A 419 25.77 -20.88 25.38
CA LEU A 419 25.04 -19.69 25.76
C LEU A 419 23.91 -19.47 24.77
N ILE A 420 22.70 -19.26 25.28
CA ILE A 420 21.53 -18.85 24.50
C ILE A 420 21.10 -17.45 24.92
N GLY A 421 20.69 -16.62 23.97
CA GLY A 421 20.27 -15.24 24.19
C GLY A 421 20.44 -14.39 22.93
N GLY A 422 20.01 -13.13 23.01
CA GLY A 422 20.08 -12.20 21.89
C GLY A 422 18.78 -11.44 21.67
N TRP A 423 18.51 -11.07 20.43
CA TRP A 423 17.36 -10.24 20.11
C TRP A 423 16.10 -11.06 19.88
N THR A 424 14.98 -10.59 20.43
CA THR A 424 13.65 -11.20 20.22
C THR A 424 13.12 -10.94 18.80
N LYS A 425 12.06 -11.66 18.41
CA LYS A 425 11.34 -11.43 17.14
C LYS A 425 10.78 -10.02 16.95
N PHE A 426 10.54 -9.30 18.05
CA PHE A 426 10.02 -7.93 18.02
C PHE A 426 11.08 -6.86 17.79
N ALA A 427 12.33 -7.24 17.52
CA ALA A 427 13.39 -6.28 17.27
C ALA A 427 13.89 -6.33 15.81
N SER A 428 14.69 -5.34 15.42
CA SER A 428 15.29 -5.19 14.08
C SER A 428 14.31 -4.83 12.97
N ARG A 429 13.41 -5.77 12.60
CA ARG A 429 12.63 -5.72 11.35
C ARG A 429 11.28 -5.05 11.53
N VAL A 430 10.71 -5.15 12.72
CA VAL A 430 9.48 -4.45 13.10
C VAL A 430 9.82 -3.16 13.85
N PRO A 431 9.01 -2.10 13.72
CA PRO A 431 9.21 -0.89 14.50
C PRO A 431 8.91 -1.15 15.99
N PRO A 432 9.62 -0.47 16.90
CA PRO A 432 9.23 -0.33 18.29
C PRO A 432 7.81 0.24 18.35
N VAL A 433 6.97 -0.34 19.20
CA VAL A 433 5.53 -0.05 19.18
C VAL A 433 5.19 1.41 19.51
N PHE A 434 6.05 2.13 20.25
CA PHE A 434 5.84 3.56 20.52
C PHE A 434 6.08 4.45 19.29
N MET A 435 6.71 3.93 18.24
CA MET A 435 6.95 4.62 16.96
C MET A 435 5.96 4.18 15.86
N LEU A 436 5.12 3.18 16.14
CA LEU A 436 4.24 2.55 15.15
C LEU A 436 3.17 3.50 14.61
N ASP A 437 2.56 4.33 15.45
CA ASP A 437 1.55 5.32 15.01
C ASP A 437 2.11 6.31 13.98
N GLU A 438 3.30 6.86 14.21
CA GLU A 438 3.96 7.75 13.25
C GLU A 438 4.26 7.02 11.93
N LEU A 439 4.78 5.79 12.00
CA LEU A 439 5.06 4.97 10.82
C LEU A 439 3.79 4.73 10.00
N CYS A 440 2.69 4.39 10.67
CA CYS A 440 1.39 4.17 10.04
C CYS A 440 0.87 5.45 9.40
N HIS A 441 0.89 6.58 10.13
CA HIS A 441 0.37 7.85 9.64
C HIS A 441 1.11 8.35 8.40
N ARG A 442 2.45 8.28 8.39
CA ARG A 442 3.24 8.74 7.25
C ARG A 442 3.04 7.87 6.02
N ASN A 443 2.99 6.55 6.18
CA ASN A 443 2.75 5.64 5.06
C ASN A 443 1.32 5.78 4.53
N PHE A 444 0.34 5.96 5.42
CA PHE A 444 -1.02 6.34 5.06
C PHE A 444 -1.03 7.64 4.22
N ALA A 445 -0.34 8.69 4.68
CA ALA A 445 -0.30 9.97 3.98
C ALA A 445 0.31 9.86 2.57
N PHE A 446 1.37 9.07 2.40
CA PHE A 446 1.95 8.79 1.08
C PHE A 446 0.96 8.05 0.18
N THR A 447 0.29 7.03 0.69
CA THR A 447 -0.73 6.27 -0.05
C THR A 447 -1.92 7.11 -0.45
N MET A 448 -2.40 8.00 0.43
CA MET A 448 -3.48 8.94 0.07
C MET A 448 -3.03 9.97 -0.95
N TYR A 449 -1.77 10.42 -0.92
CA TYR A 449 -1.22 11.28 -1.96
C TYR A 449 -1.17 10.56 -3.32
N HIS A 450 -0.72 9.31 -3.35
CA HIS A 450 -0.73 8.48 -4.56
C HIS A 450 -2.16 8.25 -5.08
N ALA A 451 -3.12 7.94 -4.20
CA ALA A 451 -4.53 7.81 -4.57
C ALA A 451 -5.13 9.11 -5.16
N ASP A 452 -4.76 10.28 -4.60
CA ASP A 452 -5.19 11.60 -5.10
C ASP A 452 -4.58 11.91 -6.48
N GLN A 453 -3.49 11.23 -6.88
CA GLN A 453 -2.90 11.34 -8.21
C GLN A 453 -3.56 10.46 -9.28
N MET A 454 -4.45 9.53 -8.91
CA MET A 454 -5.22 8.75 -9.88
C MET A 454 -6.08 9.65 -10.77
N PRO A 455 -6.40 9.24 -12.02
CA PRO A 455 -7.03 10.11 -13.01
C PRO A 455 -8.31 10.78 -12.51
N LYS A 456 -8.49 12.06 -12.85
CA LYS A 456 -9.74 12.80 -12.60
C LYS A 456 -10.11 13.56 -13.86
N LEU A 457 -11.11 13.04 -14.57
CA LEU A 457 -11.56 13.63 -15.82
C LEU A 457 -12.66 14.67 -15.60
N SER A 458 -12.63 15.71 -16.42
CA SER A 458 -13.70 16.69 -16.55
C SER A 458 -13.84 17.16 -18.00
N PHE A 459 -15.04 17.59 -18.37
CA PHE A 459 -15.26 18.35 -19.61
C PHE A 459 -15.01 19.82 -19.30
N SER A 460 -13.78 20.31 -19.53
CA SER A 460 -13.32 21.64 -19.13
C SER A 460 -13.81 22.77 -20.02
N ARG A 461 -14.29 22.44 -21.23
CA ARG A 461 -15.00 23.36 -22.12
C ARG A 461 -15.76 22.59 -23.20
N VAL A 462 -16.93 23.09 -23.55
CA VAL A 462 -17.77 22.61 -24.65
C VAL A 462 -18.24 23.80 -25.48
N ARG A 463 -17.97 23.75 -26.79
CA ARG A 463 -18.43 24.74 -27.77
C ARG A 463 -19.34 24.08 -28.81
N VAL A 464 -20.51 24.67 -29.01
CA VAL A 464 -21.45 24.31 -30.06
C VAL A 464 -21.58 25.49 -31.01
N LYS A 465 -21.26 25.26 -32.28
CA LYS A 465 -21.24 26.29 -33.32
C LYS A 465 -22.13 25.87 -34.49
N SER A 466 -23.02 26.75 -34.94
CA SER A 466 -23.80 26.55 -36.15
C SER A 466 -22.90 26.64 -37.39
N LEU A 467 -22.96 25.64 -38.27
CA LEU A 467 -22.25 25.64 -39.55
C LEU A 467 -23.17 26.14 -40.68
N VAL A 468 -24.37 25.59 -40.72
CA VAL A 468 -25.49 25.93 -41.61
C VAL A 468 -26.79 25.58 -40.86
N PRO A 469 -27.99 25.96 -41.35
CA PRO A 469 -29.24 25.57 -40.69
C PRO A 469 -29.32 24.07 -40.37
N ALA A 470 -29.68 23.75 -39.11
CA ALA A 470 -29.77 22.39 -38.58
C ALA A 470 -28.48 21.54 -38.72
N THR A 471 -27.29 22.16 -38.77
CA THR A 471 -26.00 21.48 -38.71
C THR A 471 -25.04 22.18 -37.76
N TRP A 472 -24.46 21.42 -36.83
CA TRP A 472 -23.70 21.91 -35.70
C TRP A 472 -22.31 21.28 -35.65
N GLU A 473 -21.31 22.08 -35.27
CA GLU A 473 -20.00 21.63 -34.81
C GLU A 473 -20.02 21.62 -33.28
N VAL A 474 -19.84 20.44 -32.68
CA VAL A 474 -19.67 20.29 -31.21
C VAL A 474 -18.21 19.94 -30.96
N THR A 475 -17.46 20.86 -30.33
CA THR A 475 -16.08 20.64 -29.89
C THR A 475 -16.03 20.57 -28.38
N VAL A 476 -15.42 19.51 -27.85
CA VAL A 476 -15.29 19.27 -26.41
C VAL A 476 -13.83 19.10 -26.05
N GLU A 477 -13.44 19.63 -24.90
CA GLU A 477 -12.14 19.39 -24.29
C GLU A 477 -12.33 18.51 -23.06
N VAL A 478 -11.62 17.38 -23.06
CA VAL A 478 -11.55 16.46 -21.93
C VAL A 478 -10.20 16.65 -21.28
N THR A 479 -10.21 17.03 -20.00
CA THR A 479 -9.01 17.32 -19.22
C THR A 479 -8.86 16.29 -18.12
N ASN A 480 -7.62 15.83 -17.89
CA ASN A 480 -7.25 15.08 -16.70
C ASN A 480 -6.52 16.02 -15.73
N GLU A 481 -7.11 16.26 -14.57
CA GLU A 481 -6.55 17.18 -13.56
C GLU A 481 -5.36 16.57 -12.80
N ARG A 482 -5.17 15.24 -12.87
CA ARG A 482 -4.22 14.50 -12.03
C ARG A 482 -3.07 13.91 -12.83
N LEU A 483 -2.03 13.50 -12.09
CA LEU A 483 -0.75 13.08 -12.65
C LEU A 483 -0.81 11.74 -13.38
N ILE A 484 -1.56 10.76 -12.86
CA ILE A 484 -1.68 9.45 -13.52
C ILE A 484 -2.55 9.60 -14.78
N PRO A 485 -2.09 9.14 -15.97
CA PRO A 485 -2.89 9.15 -17.19
C PRO A 485 -4.04 8.13 -17.12
N THR A 486 -5.05 8.30 -17.96
CA THR A 486 -6.17 7.33 -18.04
C THR A 486 -5.75 5.99 -18.67
N VAL A 487 -4.69 6.02 -19.48
CA VAL A 487 -4.00 4.85 -20.05
C VAL A 487 -2.50 5.09 -19.88
N SER A 488 -1.80 4.23 -19.15
CA SER A 488 -0.35 4.32 -18.99
C SER A 488 0.37 4.08 -20.32
N GLY A 489 1.61 4.57 -20.43
CA GLY A 489 2.45 4.38 -21.61
C GLY A 489 2.65 2.89 -21.92
N VAL A 490 2.94 2.07 -20.90
CA VAL A 490 3.08 0.62 -21.08
C VAL A 490 1.77 -0.02 -21.55
N ALA A 491 0.61 0.39 -21.00
CA ALA A 491 -0.68 -0.13 -21.43
C ALA A 491 -0.98 0.24 -22.89
N ALA A 492 -0.68 1.46 -23.30
CA ALA A 492 -0.84 1.90 -24.68
C ALA A 492 0.08 1.13 -25.65
N GLN A 493 1.35 0.93 -25.28
CA GLN A 493 2.33 0.23 -26.12
C GLN A 493 2.02 -1.26 -26.26
N LYS A 494 1.55 -1.90 -25.18
CA LYS A 494 1.28 -3.34 -25.12
C LYS A 494 -0.19 -3.71 -25.35
N ARG A 495 -1.07 -2.71 -25.55
CA ARG A 495 -2.53 -2.86 -25.71
C ARG A 495 -3.18 -3.59 -24.53
N ILE A 496 -2.81 -3.18 -23.32
CA ILE A 496 -3.34 -3.73 -22.07
C ILE A 496 -4.67 -3.05 -21.76
N GLY A 497 -5.70 -3.84 -21.46
CA GLY A 497 -7.00 -3.33 -21.04
C GLY A 497 -7.90 -2.84 -22.18
N ALA A 498 -9.04 -2.28 -21.80
CA ALA A 498 -10.01 -1.69 -22.70
C ALA A 498 -9.56 -0.31 -23.17
N ARG A 499 -9.82 0.01 -24.44
CA ARG A 499 -9.55 1.32 -25.01
C ARG A 499 -10.50 2.35 -24.39
N ASP A 500 -9.96 3.49 -24.01
CA ASP A 500 -10.78 4.65 -23.69
C ASP A 500 -11.60 5.06 -24.92
N ALA A 501 -12.79 5.60 -24.69
CA ALA A 501 -13.67 6.07 -25.75
C ALA A 501 -14.42 7.31 -25.32
N VAL A 502 -14.59 8.24 -26.26
CA VAL A 502 -15.55 9.34 -26.13
C VAL A 502 -16.66 9.14 -27.15
N ALA A 503 -17.89 9.23 -26.70
CA ALA A 503 -19.08 9.05 -27.52
C ALA A 503 -20.00 10.26 -27.40
N LEU A 504 -20.75 10.50 -28.46
CA LEU A 504 -21.81 11.49 -28.49
C LEU A 504 -23.08 10.80 -29.02
N THR A 505 -24.12 10.78 -28.19
CA THR A 505 -25.38 10.10 -28.48
C THR A 505 -26.57 11.03 -28.26
N PRO A 506 -27.63 10.95 -29.09
CA PRO A 506 -28.90 11.62 -28.79
C PRO A 506 -29.46 11.20 -27.44
N THR A 507 -30.14 12.12 -26.75
CA THR A 507 -30.85 11.80 -25.50
C THR A 507 -32.10 10.96 -25.77
N SER A 508 -32.49 10.12 -24.81
CA SER A 508 -33.52 9.08 -24.94
C SER A 508 -34.94 9.57 -25.23
N ASP A 509 -35.19 10.88 -25.09
CA ASP A 509 -36.51 11.48 -25.23
C ASP A 509 -36.82 11.96 -26.66
N THR A 510 -35.93 11.71 -27.61
CA THR A 510 -36.14 12.08 -29.02
C THR A 510 -36.74 10.91 -29.81
N ASN A 511 -37.80 11.20 -30.60
CA ASN A 511 -38.30 10.25 -31.61
C ASN A 511 -37.11 9.81 -32.49
N PRO A 512 -36.83 8.50 -32.65
CA PRO A 512 -35.67 8.02 -33.41
C PRO A 512 -35.59 8.56 -34.85
N ALA A 513 -36.73 8.95 -35.43
CA ALA A 513 -36.80 9.56 -36.76
C ALA A 513 -36.37 11.05 -36.79
N GLU A 514 -36.38 11.73 -35.65
CA GLU A 514 -36.08 13.17 -35.48
C GLU A 514 -34.80 13.40 -34.65
N ALA A 515 -34.19 12.33 -34.14
CA ALA A 515 -33.01 12.40 -33.30
C ALA A 515 -31.80 13.00 -34.07
N PRO A 516 -30.98 13.84 -33.41
CA PRO A 516 -29.73 14.33 -33.98
C PRO A 516 -28.86 13.22 -34.55
N ARG A 517 -28.41 13.38 -35.79
CA ARG A 517 -27.55 12.41 -36.45
C ARG A 517 -26.11 12.90 -36.45
N VAL A 518 -25.20 12.08 -35.93
CA VAL A 518 -23.77 12.32 -36.05
C VAL A 518 -23.30 12.02 -37.48
N VAL A 519 -22.81 13.05 -38.17
CA VAL A 519 -22.37 13.00 -39.57
C VAL A 519 -20.89 12.62 -39.66
N ALA A 520 -20.05 13.27 -38.86
CA ALA A 520 -18.61 13.04 -38.83
C ALA A 520 -18.05 13.34 -37.44
N SER A 521 -16.89 12.77 -37.13
CA SER A 521 -16.20 13.01 -35.86
C SER A 521 -14.70 12.89 -36.02
N GLY A 522 -13.94 13.42 -35.07
CA GLY A 522 -12.49 13.34 -35.08
C GLY A 522 -11.83 14.02 -33.90
N THR A 523 -10.51 13.90 -33.83
CA THR A 523 -9.67 14.67 -32.90
C THR A 523 -9.17 15.94 -33.57
N VAL A 524 -9.00 17.01 -32.80
CA VAL A 524 -8.43 18.28 -33.27
C VAL A 524 -7.23 18.67 -32.41
N GLY A 525 -6.23 19.34 -33.02
CA GLY A 525 -5.02 19.77 -32.32
C GLY A 525 -5.24 21.00 -31.44
N GLY A 526 -6.15 21.89 -31.87
CA GLY A 526 -6.54 23.09 -31.15
C GLY A 526 -7.97 23.54 -31.44
N TRP A 527 -8.46 24.45 -30.60
CA TRP A 527 -9.84 24.97 -30.64
C TRP A 527 -10.22 25.68 -31.95
N PHE A 528 -9.23 26.19 -32.68
CA PHE A 528 -9.41 26.97 -33.90
C PHE A 528 -8.97 26.22 -35.16
N ASP A 529 -8.53 24.98 -35.02
CA ASP A 529 -8.15 24.16 -36.17
C ASP A 529 -9.39 23.91 -37.02
N ALA A 530 -9.26 24.17 -38.32
CA ALA A 530 -10.32 23.92 -39.30
C ALA A 530 -10.41 22.44 -39.69
N ALA A 531 -9.29 21.71 -39.62
CA ALA A 531 -9.22 20.30 -39.93
C ALA A 531 -9.28 19.45 -38.67
N MET A 532 -9.94 18.28 -38.76
CA MET A 532 -9.90 17.23 -37.75
C MET A 532 -9.32 15.96 -38.35
N SER A 533 -8.65 15.15 -37.53
CA SER A 533 -8.29 13.78 -37.90
C SER A 533 -9.55 12.91 -37.79
N PRO A 534 -10.12 12.46 -38.92
CA PRO A 534 -11.45 11.87 -38.92
C PRO A 534 -11.47 10.47 -38.30
N THR A 535 -12.62 10.12 -37.71
CA THR A 535 -12.94 8.74 -37.31
C THR A 535 -13.51 8.01 -38.53
N GLU A 536 -12.90 6.88 -38.91
CA GLU A 536 -13.28 6.15 -40.13
C GLU A 536 -14.59 5.36 -39.98
N HIS A 537 -14.87 4.83 -38.79
CA HIS A 537 -16.00 3.95 -38.52
C HIS A 537 -16.76 4.40 -37.27
N GLN A 538 -18.10 4.38 -37.33
CA GLN A 538 -18.99 4.74 -36.21
C GLN A 538 -18.73 6.16 -35.68
N PRO A 539 -19.13 7.21 -36.42
CA PRO A 539 -18.79 8.60 -36.07
C PRO A 539 -19.39 9.07 -34.73
N HIS A 540 -20.35 8.33 -34.16
CA HIS A 540 -20.84 8.59 -32.80
C HIS A 540 -19.81 8.26 -31.70
N ARG A 541 -18.73 7.53 -32.01
CA ARG A 541 -17.72 7.09 -31.03
C ARG A 541 -16.30 7.25 -31.57
N ILE A 542 -15.47 7.95 -30.80
CA ILE A 542 -14.05 8.14 -31.06
C ILE A 542 -13.26 7.30 -30.05
N TRP A 543 -12.39 6.42 -30.54
CA TRP A 543 -11.46 5.67 -29.70
C TRP A 543 -10.25 6.52 -29.31
N VAL A 544 -9.80 6.39 -28.07
CA VAL A 544 -8.72 7.20 -27.49
C VAL A 544 -7.59 6.29 -27.01
N ASP A 545 -6.85 5.71 -27.96
CA ASP A 545 -5.86 4.64 -27.70
C ASP A 545 -4.81 4.95 -26.63
N ARG A 546 -4.38 6.21 -26.55
CA ARG A 546 -3.38 6.66 -25.58
C ARG A 546 -3.99 7.44 -24.41
N GLY A 547 -5.28 7.27 -24.16
CA GLY A 547 -6.01 7.92 -23.07
C GLY A 547 -5.91 9.45 -23.06
N VAL A 548 -6.23 10.09 -21.94
CA VAL A 548 -5.85 11.47 -21.63
C VAL A 548 -4.61 11.44 -20.75
N ALA A 549 -3.55 12.14 -21.17
CA ALA A 549 -2.30 12.20 -20.44
C ALA A 549 -2.48 12.82 -19.04
N GLY A 550 -1.57 12.53 -18.12
CA GLY A 550 -1.51 13.18 -16.82
C GLY A 550 -1.41 14.71 -16.95
N ARG A 551 -2.26 15.44 -16.23
CA ARG A 551 -2.34 16.92 -16.30
C ARG A 551 -2.47 17.43 -17.75
N GLY A 552 -3.09 16.62 -18.61
CA GLY A 552 -3.21 16.87 -20.04
C GLY A 552 -4.66 17.06 -20.46
N GLN A 553 -4.83 17.43 -21.72
CA GLN A 553 -6.15 17.62 -22.33
C GLN A 553 -6.20 17.03 -23.73
N ARG A 554 -7.41 16.70 -24.18
CA ARG A 554 -7.68 16.29 -25.56
C ARG A 554 -8.96 16.91 -26.08
N LEU A 555 -8.93 17.32 -27.34
CA LEU A 555 -10.05 17.92 -28.01
C LEU A 555 -10.67 16.94 -29.01
N PHE A 556 -11.98 16.84 -28.96
CA PHE A 556 -12.79 16.03 -29.85
C PHE A 556 -13.84 16.89 -30.51
N ARG A 557 -14.14 16.59 -31.76
CA ARG A 557 -15.10 17.34 -32.56
C ARG A 557 -16.08 16.39 -33.24
N TRP A 558 -17.35 16.78 -33.23
CA TRP A 558 -18.43 16.15 -33.99
C TRP A 558 -19.11 17.16 -34.89
N ILE A 559 -19.52 16.70 -36.06
CA ILE A 559 -20.47 17.37 -36.93
C ILE A 559 -21.80 16.64 -36.80
N ILE A 560 -22.85 17.37 -36.44
CA ILE A 560 -24.17 16.82 -36.10
C ILE A 560 -25.21 17.52 -36.97
N SER A 561 -26.15 16.75 -37.51
CA SER A 561 -27.32 17.28 -38.23
C SER A 561 -28.59 17.02 -37.44
N GLY A 562 -29.48 18.01 -37.35
CA GLY A 562 -30.72 17.96 -36.58
C GLY A 562 -30.77 19.00 -35.46
N GLU A 563 -31.77 18.85 -34.59
CA GLU A 563 -32.06 19.72 -33.46
C GLU A 563 -32.29 18.87 -32.19
N GLY A 564 -32.17 19.49 -31.01
CA GLY A 564 -32.39 18.81 -29.73
C GLY A 564 -31.13 18.78 -28.86
N GLU A 565 -31.02 17.75 -28.03
CA GLU A 565 -29.93 17.58 -27.07
C GLU A 565 -29.13 16.31 -27.33
N VAL A 566 -27.85 16.36 -26.98
CA VAL A 566 -26.92 15.23 -27.09
C VAL A 566 -26.18 15.05 -25.77
N GLU A 567 -25.91 13.80 -25.41
CA GLU A 567 -25.06 13.45 -24.28
C GLU A 567 -23.67 13.09 -24.80
N ILE A 568 -22.65 13.74 -24.23
CA ILE A 568 -21.25 13.38 -24.41
C ILE A 568 -20.87 12.47 -23.25
N THR A 569 -20.33 11.29 -23.55
CA THR A 569 -19.82 10.34 -22.55
C THR A 569 -18.36 10.05 -22.82
N TYR A 570 -17.49 10.25 -21.84
CA TYR A 570 -16.13 9.70 -21.85
C TYR A 570 -16.06 8.50 -20.93
N ARG A 571 -15.60 7.37 -21.43
CA ARG A 571 -15.42 6.12 -20.69
C ARG A 571 -13.95 5.74 -20.69
N SER A 572 -13.43 5.55 -19.48
CA SER A 572 -12.11 4.98 -19.25
C SER A 572 -12.18 3.83 -18.28
N GLN A 573 -11.35 2.82 -18.53
CA GLN A 573 -11.18 1.72 -17.60
C GLN A 573 -10.64 2.22 -16.25
N LYS A 574 -9.64 3.11 -16.25
CA LYS A 574 -8.94 3.57 -15.03
C LYS A 574 -9.51 4.88 -14.45
N ALA A 575 -10.22 5.67 -15.26
CA ALA A 575 -10.75 6.98 -14.85
C ALA A 575 -12.27 7.00 -14.61
N GLY A 576 -12.97 5.88 -14.82
CA GLY A 576 -14.42 5.81 -14.71
C GLY A 576 -15.14 6.43 -15.91
N VAL A 577 -16.36 6.93 -15.66
CA VAL A 577 -17.22 7.52 -16.71
C VAL A 577 -17.65 8.92 -16.32
N ILE A 578 -17.45 9.89 -17.24
CA ILE A 578 -18.00 11.24 -17.12
C ILE A 578 -19.02 11.49 -18.24
N ARG A 579 -20.07 12.25 -17.92
CA ARG A 579 -21.16 12.58 -18.85
C ARG A 579 -21.48 14.07 -18.81
N ARG A 580 -21.90 14.63 -19.95
CA ARG A 580 -22.39 16.01 -20.06
C ARG A 580 -23.43 16.11 -21.17
N THR A 581 -24.62 16.58 -20.82
CA THR A 581 -25.68 16.88 -21.79
C THR A 581 -25.52 18.29 -22.33
N VAL A 582 -25.75 18.45 -23.63
CA VAL A 582 -25.53 19.70 -24.36
C VAL A 582 -26.65 19.89 -25.38
N ALA A 583 -27.30 21.06 -25.34
CA ALA A 583 -28.25 21.47 -26.36
C ALA A 583 -27.56 21.90 -27.66
N LEU A 584 -28.15 21.55 -28.80
CA LEU A 584 -27.68 21.98 -30.12
C LEU A 584 -28.16 23.41 -30.41
N VAL A 585 -27.55 24.36 -29.70
CA VAL A 585 -27.73 25.80 -29.85
C VAL A 585 -26.36 26.47 -29.81
N GLU A 586 -26.20 27.65 -30.41
CA GLU A 586 -24.92 28.37 -30.37
C GLU A 586 -24.54 28.66 -28.91
N GLN A 587 -23.45 28.05 -28.43
CA GLN A 587 -22.98 28.23 -27.06
C GLN A 587 -21.49 27.90 -26.92
N ASP A 588 -20.85 28.52 -25.93
CA ASP A 588 -19.48 28.24 -25.52
C ASP A 588 -19.45 28.26 -24.00
N THR A 589 -19.31 27.08 -23.40
CA THR A 589 -19.44 26.88 -21.96
C THR A 589 -18.17 26.25 -21.42
N PRO A 590 -17.60 26.74 -20.30
CA PRO A 590 -16.60 25.99 -19.56
C PRO A 590 -17.20 24.67 -19.06
#